data_AF-A0A9X0AXB9-F1
#
_entry.id   AF-A0A9X0AXB9-F1
#
_cell.length_a   1.000
_cell.length_b   1.000
_cell.length_c   1.000
_cell.angle_alpha   90.00
_cell.angle_beta   90.00
_cell.angle_gamma   90.00
#
_symmetry.space_group_name_H-M   'P 1'
#
loop_
_entity.id
_entity.type
_entity.pdbx_description
1 polymer ?
#
loop_
_entity_poly.entity_id
_entity_poly.type
_entity_poly.pdbx_seq_one_letter_code
_entity_poly.pdbx_strand_id
1 'polypeptide(L)'
;MSAQAAARAAAQVGKSAAKSADGHVLNKGAKRDPELYVLFGVMAGAFGLAGYYFGGKPTSATSEEKVNVAPGTMPWQADASKGDTARQDFKYKYHPAGDPRNPPKEAPSALHSVIVPNVNLPKELHEKYNKWGKDGY
;
A
#
# COMPACT_ATOMS: atom_id res chain seq x y z
N MET A 1 -24.19 1.32 4.97
CA MET A 1 -24.52 2.69 5.39
C MET A 1 -23.61 3.65 4.61
N SER A 2 -24.19 4.61 3.88
CA SER A 2 -23.46 5.41 2.89
C SER A 2 -22.45 6.36 3.53
N ALA A 3 -21.26 6.47 2.94
CA ALA A 3 -20.18 7.38 3.39
C ALA A 3 -20.66 8.84 3.52
N GLN A 4 -21.65 9.21 2.73
CA GLN A 4 -22.33 10.52 2.77
C GLN A 4 -23.11 10.76 4.05
N ALA A 5 -23.70 9.72 4.66
CA ALA A 5 -24.40 9.81 5.94
C ALA A 5 -23.42 9.93 7.11
N ALA A 6 -22.30 9.20 7.07
CA ALA A 6 -21.22 9.32 8.05
C ALA A 6 -20.55 10.70 8.01
N ALA A 7 -20.28 11.23 6.80
CA ALA A 7 -19.73 12.56 6.62
C ALA A 7 -20.68 13.67 7.10
N ARG A 8 -22.00 13.53 6.85
CA ARG A 8 -23.01 14.47 7.37
C ARG A 8 -23.17 14.37 8.88
N ALA A 9 -23.10 13.18 9.46
CA ALA A 9 -23.13 12.98 10.90
C ALA A 9 -21.89 13.60 11.57
N ALA A 10 -20.69 13.36 11.04
CA ALA A 10 -19.46 13.98 11.53
C ALA A 10 -19.49 15.52 11.40
N ALA A 11 -20.03 16.04 10.29
CA ALA A 11 -20.22 17.48 10.09
C ALA A 11 -21.27 18.08 11.04
N GLN A 12 -22.35 17.36 11.35
CA GLN A 12 -23.33 17.77 12.34
C GLN A 12 -22.76 17.76 13.75
N VAL A 13 -21.98 16.74 14.11
CA VAL A 13 -21.27 16.63 15.41
C VAL A 13 -20.24 17.74 15.57
N GLY A 14 -19.46 18.05 14.52
CA GLY A 14 -18.53 19.19 14.53
C GLY A 14 -19.24 20.54 14.69
N LYS A 15 -20.39 20.72 14.04
CA LYS A 15 -21.21 21.95 14.16
C LYS A 15 -21.91 22.06 15.51
N SER A 16 -22.37 20.96 16.11
CA SER A 16 -22.98 20.99 17.45
C SER A 16 -21.93 21.15 18.54
N ALA A 17 -20.74 20.55 18.42
CA ALA A 17 -19.62 20.80 19.32
C ALA A 17 -19.16 22.27 19.28
N ALA A 18 -19.13 22.89 18.09
CA ALA A 18 -18.84 24.31 17.94
C ALA A 18 -19.95 25.22 18.53
N LYS A 19 -21.20 24.75 18.57
CA LYS A 19 -22.36 25.49 19.12
C LYS A 19 -22.49 25.33 20.65
N SER A 20 -22.04 24.22 21.20
CA SER A 20 -21.99 23.96 22.65
C SER A 20 -20.80 24.62 23.35
N ALA A 21 -19.77 25.00 22.59
CA ALA A 21 -18.69 25.85 23.07
C ALA A 21 -19.15 27.32 23.04
N ASP A 22 -19.96 27.73 24.03
CA ASP A 22 -20.20 29.14 24.31
C ASP A 22 -18.83 29.79 24.61
N GLY A 23 -18.22 30.39 23.58
CA GLY A 23 -16.87 30.95 23.65
C GLY A 23 -16.72 32.00 24.75
N HIS A 24 -17.83 32.54 25.25
CA HIS A 24 -17.85 33.47 26.38
C HIS A 24 -17.43 32.82 27.72
N VAL A 25 -17.77 31.55 27.96
CA VAL A 25 -17.43 30.85 29.22
C VAL A 25 -15.96 30.42 29.21
N LEU A 26 -15.49 29.90 28.07
CA LEU A 26 -14.09 29.50 27.88
C LEU A 26 -13.15 30.71 27.94
N ASN A 27 -13.53 31.84 27.33
CA ASN A 27 -12.74 33.07 27.44
C ASN A 27 -12.76 33.66 28.85
N LYS A 28 -13.85 33.51 29.61
CA LYS A 28 -13.92 33.97 31.01
C LYS A 28 -13.03 33.12 31.92
N GLY A 29 -12.93 31.81 31.67
CA GLY A 29 -11.99 30.91 32.34
C GLY A 29 -10.53 31.19 31.96
N ALA A 30 -10.25 31.33 30.66
CA ALA A 30 -8.89 31.56 30.17
C ALA A 30 -8.32 32.95 30.53
N LYS A 31 -9.17 33.97 30.72
CA LYS A 31 -8.77 35.28 31.27
C LYS A 31 -8.42 35.22 32.76
N ARG A 32 -8.94 34.24 33.50
CA ARG A 32 -8.68 34.07 34.93
C ARG A 32 -7.37 33.32 35.15
N ASP A 33 -7.13 32.27 34.36
CA ASP A 33 -5.94 31.45 34.41
C ASP A 33 -5.26 31.43 33.01
N PRO A 34 -4.25 32.27 32.78
CA PRO A 34 -3.62 32.41 31.46
C PRO A 34 -2.93 31.12 30.96
N GLU A 35 -2.64 30.18 31.87
CA GLU A 35 -2.10 28.86 31.56
C GLU A 35 -3.06 28.01 30.69
N LEU A 36 -4.37 28.27 30.73
CA LEU A 36 -5.33 27.58 29.87
C LEU A 36 -5.10 27.86 28.38
N TYR A 37 -4.54 29.02 28.00
CA TYR A 37 -4.19 29.29 26.60
C TYR A 37 -3.03 28.43 26.12
N VAL A 38 -2.07 28.15 27.00
CA VAL A 38 -0.94 27.26 26.70
C VAL A 38 -1.45 25.83 26.54
N LEU A 39 -2.30 25.37 27.46
CA LEU A 39 -2.92 24.04 27.38
C LEU A 39 -3.76 23.90 26.11
N PHE A 40 -4.55 24.92 25.75
CA PHE A 40 -5.32 24.95 24.52
C PHE A 40 -4.43 24.84 23.28
N GLY A 41 -3.31 25.58 23.24
CA GLY A 41 -2.35 25.50 22.14
C GLY A 41 -1.76 24.10 21.96
N VAL A 42 -1.38 23.43 23.06
CA VAL A 42 -0.84 22.06 23.01
C VAL A 42 -1.89 21.07 22.53
N MET A 43 -3.12 21.14 23.06
CA MET A 43 -4.20 20.24 22.67
C MET A 43 -4.62 20.45 21.21
N ALA A 44 -4.73 21.70 20.77
CA ALA A 44 -5.02 22.03 19.37
C ALA A 44 -3.91 21.52 18.44
N GLY A 45 -2.64 21.67 18.83
CA GLY A 45 -1.49 21.14 18.08
C GLY A 45 -1.50 19.62 17.99
N ALA A 46 -1.73 18.93 19.10
CA ALA A 46 -1.77 17.47 19.15
C ALA A 46 -2.90 16.89 18.30
N PHE A 47 -4.13 17.40 18.46
CA PHE A 47 -5.28 16.94 17.67
C PHE A 47 -5.21 17.38 16.20
N GLY A 48 -4.59 18.53 15.90
CA GLY A 48 -4.34 18.97 14.53
C GLY A 48 -3.37 18.05 13.80
N LEU A 49 -2.26 17.68 14.44
CA LEU A 49 -1.28 16.74 13.89
C LEU A 49 -1.88 15.34 13.73
N ALA A 50 -2.59 14.84 14.74
CA ALA A 50 -3.27 13.55 14.67
C ALA A 50 -4.31 13.55 13.55
N GLY A 51 -5.14 14.60 13.45
CA GLY A 51 -6.13 14.76 12.39
C GLY A 51 -5.50 14.80 10.99
N TYR A 52 -4.39 15.52 10.82
CA TYR A 52 -3.65 15.54 9.56
C TYR A 52 -3.08 14.17 9.20
N TYR A 53 -2.49 13.46 10.18
CA TYR A 53 -1.94 12.13 9.98
C TYR A 53 -3.02 11.12 9.58
N PHE A 54 -4.14 11.07 10.31
CA PHE A 54 -5.26 10.18 9.99
C PHE A 54 -6.00 10.57 8.70
N GLY A 55 -5.98 11.84 8.33
CA GLY A 55 -6.51 12.31 7.04
C GLY A 55 -5.67 11.84 5.84
N GLY A 56 -4.34 11.87 5.97
CA GLY A 56 -3.43 11.37 4.93
C GLY A 56 -3.31 9.85 4.87
N LYS A 57 -3.52 9.18 6.02
CA LYS A 57 -3.46 7.72 6.16
C LYS A 57 -4.73 7.21 6.84
N PRO A 58 -5.84 7.09 6.10
CA PRO A 58 -7.07 6.53 6.65
C PRO A 58 -6.80 5.10 7.12
N THR A 59 -7.05 4.83 8.40
CA THR A 59 -6.98 3.48 8.97
C THR A 59 -8.05 2.63 8.31
N SER A 60 -7.68 1.81 7.32
CA SER A 60 -8.58 0.84 6.71
C SER A 60 -8.81 -0.31 7.70
N ALA A 61 -10.01 -0.86 7.72
CA ALA A 61 -10.35 -2.01 8.56
C ALA A 61 -9.63 -3.30 8.11
N THR A 62 -9.09 -3.30 6.89
CA THR A 62 -8.31 -4.40 6.32
C THR A 62 -6.84 -3.99 6.19
N SER A 63 -5.92 -4.87 6.56
CA SER A 63 -4.47 -4.69 6.39
C SER A 63 -4.03 -4.89 4.94
N GLU A 64 -4.74 -4.28 3.99
CA GLU A 64 -4.40 -4.30 2.58
C GLU A 64 -3.46 -3.13 2.28
N GLU A 65 -2.22 -3.46 1.95
CA GLU A 65 -1.26 -2.49 1.43
C GLU A 65 -1.49 -2.29 -0.07
N LYS A 66 -1.59 -1.03 -0.51
CA LYS A 66 -1.78 -0.72 -1.92
C LYS A 66 -0.48 -1.00 -2.67
N VAL A 67 -0.36 -2.21 -3.22
CA VAL A 67 0.77 -2.58 -4.08
C VAL A 67 0.66 -1.83 -5.40
N ASN A 68 1.76 -1.23 -5.84
CA ASN A 68 1.84 -0.57 -7.14
C ASN A 68 1.87 -1.64 -8.25
N VAL A 69 0.68 -1.99 -8.74
CA VAL A 69 0.50 -2.85 -9.92
C VAL A 69 0.64 -1.98 -11.17
N ALA A 70 1.35 -2.48 -12.18
CA ALA A 70 1.50 -1.78 -13.44
C ALA A 70 0.13 -1.63 -14.14
N PRO A 71 -0.20 -0.43 -14.66
CA PRO A 71 -1.51 -0.20 -15.28
C PRO A 71 -1.64 -1.00 -16.58
N GLY A 72 -2.81 -1.62 -16.80
CA GLY A 72 -3.10 -2.38 -18.03
C GLY A 72 -2.38 -3.73 -18.14
N THR A 73 -1.68 -4.17 -17.09
CA THR A 73 -0.98 -5.46 -17.06
C THR A 73 -1.80 -6.56 -16.43
N MET A 74 -3.08 -6.31 -16.18
CA MET A 74 -4.01 -7.33 -15.70
C MET A 74 -4.34 -8.29 -16.85
N PRO A 75 -4.46 -9.61 -16.60
CA PRO A 75 -4.71 -10.59 -17.65
C PRO A 75 -5.95 -10.31 -18.50
N TRP A 76 -6.99 -9.68 -17.95
CA TRP A 76 -8.21 -9.32 -18.67
C TRP A 76 -8.14 -7.96 -19.39
N GLN A 77 -7.11 -7.15 -19.14
CA GLN A 77 -6.91 -5.84 -19.74
C GLN A 77 -5.82 -5.84 -20.82
N ALA A 78 -4.83 -6.72 -20.70
CA ALA A 78 -3.74 -6.80 -21.64
C ALA A 78 -4.19 -7.41 -22.98
N ASP A 79 -3.88 -6.73 -24.09
CA ASP A 79 -4.11 -7.27 -25.44
C ASP A 79 -3.31 -8.56 -25.70
N ALA A 80 -2.20 -8.73 -24.98
CA ALA A 80 -1.39 -9.95 -24.98
C ALA A 80 -2.15 -11.18 -24.46
N SER A 81 -3.34 -11.02 -23.89
CA SER A 81 -4.19 -12.11 -23.38
C SER A 81 -5.37 -12.46 -24.29
N LYS A 82 -5.46 -11.83 -25.48
CA LYS A 82 -6.50 -12.14 -26.49
C LYS A 82 -6.13 -13.40 -27.26
N GLY A 83 -6.41 -14.55 -26.66
CA GLY A 83 -6.25 -15.88 -27.27
C GLY A 83 -6.00 -16.94 -26.20
N ASP A 84 -6.52 -18.16 -26.41
CA ASP A 84 -6.41 -19.24 -25.41
C ASP A 84 -4.97 -19.69 -25.15
N THR A 85 -4.07 -19.56 -26.14
CA THR A 85 -2.64 -19.84 -25.98
C THR A 85 -1.92 -18.75 -25.21
N ALA A 86 -2.29 -17.48 -25.45
CA ALA A 86 -1.65 -16.33 -24.82
C ALA A 86 -2.02 -16.15 -23.34
N ARG A 87 -3.14 -16.76 -22.91
CA ARG A 87 -3.53 -16.87 -21.49
C ARG A 87 -2.68 -17.87 -20.69
N GLN A 88 -2.18 -18.92 -21.34
CA GLN A 88 -1.45 -19.99 -20.65
C GLN A 88 -0.07 -19.53 -20.18
N ASP A 89 0.62 -18.73 -20.99
CA ASP A 89 1.97 -18.22 -20.69
C ASP A 89 2.00 -16.77 -20.19
N PHE A 90 0.86 -16.26 -19.71
CA PHE A 90 0.78 -14.87 -19.27
C PHE A 90 1.60 -14.62 -18.00
N LYS A 91 2.55 -13.68 -18.09
CA LYS A 91 3.35 -13.24 -16.95
C LYS A 91 2.79 -11.94 -16.38
N TYR A 92 2.64 -11.91 -15.06
CA TYR A 92 2.29 -10.67 -14.36
C TYR A 92 3.46 -9.70 -14.41
N LYS A 93 3.16 -8.39 -14.46
CA LYS A 93 4.18 -7.33 -14.44
C LYS A 93 4.19 -6.63 -13.10
N TYR A 94 5.36 -6.23 -12.66
CA TYR A 94 5.55 -5.49 -11.41
C TYR A 94 6.54 -4.35 -11.59
N HIS A 95 6.42 -3.32 -10.75
CA HIS A 95 7.42 -2.26 -10.65
C HIS A 95 8.56 -2.71 -9.74
N PRO A 96 9.82 -2.73 -10.21
CA PRO A 96 10.98 -3.03 -9.37
C PRO A 96 11.02 -2.10 -8.14
N ALA A 97 11.25 -2.68 -6.96
CA ALA A 97 11.23 -1.99 -5.66
C ALA A 97 9.91 -1.27 -5.34
N GLY A 98 8.83 -1.57 -6.04
CA GLY A 98 7.53 -0.92 -5.85
C GLY A 98 7.49 0.54 -6.31
N ASP A 99 8.51 1.04 -7.01
CA ASP A 99 8.56 2.41 -7.52
C ASP A 99 7.86 2.52 -8.88
N PRO A 100 6.73 3.26 -9.01
CA PRO A 100 6.01 3.44 -10.26
C PRO A 100 6.83 4.10 -11.38
N ARG A 101 7.95 4.77 -11.04
CA ARG A 101 8.85 5.39 -12.02
C ARG A 101 9.69 4.37 -12.77
N ASN A 102 9.92 3.20 -12.19
CA ASN A 102 10.68 2.14 -12.83
C ASN A 102 9.83 1.45 -13.91
N PRO A 103 10.41 1.08 -15.06
CA PRO A 103 9.67 0.34 -16.08
C PRO A 103 9.18 -1.01 -15.52
N PRO A 104 7.93 -1.42 -15.81
CA PRO A 104 7.41 -2.71 -15.38
C PRO A 104 8.26 -3.87 -15.88
N LYS A 105 8.57 -4.82 -15.00
CA LYS A 105 9.27 -6.08 -15.34
C LYS A 105 8.31 -7.26 -15.26
N GLU A 106 8.52 -8.24 -16.14
CA GLU A 106 7.80 -9.50 -16.11
C GLU A 106 8.19 -10.33 -14.87
N ALA A 107 7.23 -11.03 -14.30
CA ALA A 107 7.46 -11.96 -13.21
C ALA A 107 8.38 -13.11 -13.69
N PRO A 108 9.29 -13.60 -12.82
CA PRO A 108 10.03 -14.82 -13.10
C PRO A 108 9.03 -15.98 -13.31
N SER A 109 9.39 -16.94 -14.17
CA SER A 109 8.58 -18.14 -14.36
C SER A 109 8.48 -18.95 -13.08
N ALA A 110 7.37 -19.67 -12.89
CA ALA A 110 7.15 -20.55 -11.74
C ALA A 110 8.24 -21.64 -11.61
N LEU A 111 8.86 -22.02 -12.73
CA LEU A 111 10.03 -22.90 -12.76
C LEU A 111 11.30 -22.04 -12.86
N HIS A 112 12.17 -22.18 -11.87
CA HIS A 112 13.48 -21.53 -11.80
C HIS A 112 14.58 -22.59 -11.89
N SER A 113 15.37 -22.57 -12.95
CA SER A 113 16.59 -23.37 -13.09
C SER A 113 17.81 -22.44 -13.03
N VAL A 114 18.70 -22.69 -12.06
CA VAL A 114 20.00 -22.01 -11.97
C VAL A 114 21.06 -22.97 -12.44
N ILE A 115 21.80 -22.57 -13.47
CA ILE A 115 22.99 -23.28 -13.91
C ILE A 115 24.17 -22.69 -13.14
N VAL A 116 24.77 -23.48 -12.26
CA VAL A 116 25.97 -23.08 -11.53
C VAL A 116 27.19 -23.62 -12.29
N PRO A 117 28.00 -22.75 -12.92
CA PRO A 117 29.20 -23.19 -13.63
C PRO A 117 30.30 -23.60 -12.63
N ASN A 118 31.18 -24.51 -13.04
CA ASN A 118 32.44 -24.84 -12.36
C ASN A 118 32.29 -25.30 -10.91
N VAL A 119 31.49 -26.33 -10.69
CA VAL A 119 31.29 -26.94 -9.38
C VAL A 119 32.12 -28.23 -9.24
N ASN A 120 32.89 -28.36 -8.16
CA ASN A 120 33.59 -29.60 -7.80
C ASN A 120 32.60 -30.56 -7.13
N LEU A 121 31.86 -31.36 -7.91
CA LEU A 121 31.04 -32.45 -7.39
C LEU A 121 31.73 -33.81 -7.59
N PRO A 122 31.51 -34.76 -6.66
CA PRO A 122 31.79 -36.17 -6.90
C PRO A 122 31.14 -36.66 -8.21
N LYS A 123 31.81 -37.57 -8.92
CA LYS A 123 31.42 -38.03 -10.27
C LYS A 123 29.96 -38.50 -10.34
N GLU A 124 29.50 -39.21 -9.31
CA GLU A 124 28.12 -39.73 -9.23
C GLU A 124 27.06 -38.61 -9.22
N LEU A 125 27.32 -37.52 -8.49
CA LEU A 125 26.41 -36.37 -8.42
C LEU A 125 26.53 -35.50 -9.66
N HIS A 126 27.74 -35.41 -10.23
CA HIS A 126 27.95 -34.70 -11.49
C HIS A 126 27.13 -35.34 -12.61
N GLU A 127 27.21 -36.66 -12.80
CA GLU A 127 26.42 -37.34 -13.83
C GLU A 127 24.91 -37.26 -13.57
N LYS A 128 24.46 -37.29 -12.32
CA LYS A 128 23.02 -37.22 -11.98
C LYS A 128 22.39 -35.84 -12.26
N TYR A 129 23.09 -34.75 -11.90
CA TYR A 129 22.55 -33.39 -11.99
C TYR A 129 23.02 -32.61 -13.23
N ASN A 130 24.02 -33.11 -13.96
CA ASN A 130 24.44 -32.51 -15.22
C ASN A 130 23.39 -32.75 -16.32
N LYS A 131 22.91 -31.64 -16.87
CA LYS A 131 21.95 -31.58 -17.99
C LYS A 131 22.64 -31.26 -19.32
N TRP A 132 23.92 -30.88 -19.31
CA TRP A 132 24.66 -30.49 -20.49
C TRP A 132 25.12 -31.71 -21.29
N GLY A 133 24.74 -31.81 -22.56
CA GLY A 133 25.16 -32.90 -23.47
C GLY A 133 24.35 -34.20 -23.37
N LYS A 134 23.14 -34.18 -22.81
CA LYS A 134 22.20 -35.31 -22.81
C LYS A 134 21.00 -35.03 -23.71
N ASP A 135 20.52 -36.04 -24.43
CA ASP A 135 19.40 -35.89 -25.34
C ASP A 135 18.10 -35.52 -24.59
N GLY A 136 17.46 -34.43 -25.00
CA GLY A 136 16.14 -34.00 -24.49
C GLY A 136 16.15 -32.87 -23.45
N TYR A 137 17.27 -32.13 -23.29
CA TYR A 137 17.35 -30.89 -22.51
C TYR A 137 17.96 -29.74 -23.30
#